data_AF-A0A7X6HEU3-F1
#
_entry.id   AF-A0A7X6HEU3-F1
#
_cell.length_a   1.000
_cell.length_b   1.000
_cell.length_c   1.000
_cell.angle_alpha   90.00
_cell.angle_beta   90.00
_cell.angle_gamma   90.00
#
_symmetry.space_group_name_H-M   'P 1'
#
loop_
_entity.id
_entity.type
_entity.pdbx_description
1 polymer ?
#
loop_
_entity_poly.entity_id
_entity_poly.type
_entity_poly.pdbx_seq_one_letter_code
_entity_poly.pdbx_strand_id
1 'polypeptide(L)'
;MVNSLADRLQLPLSHTLADTGGAFDVRVAGIDRPHGFRIHTRLMLSWVDSTLVYDSLAADIRVALENKNSQGNARLGAIVADFRELGVNYIAGTTNSGQHETENRVPTRSKVWIEDRARVDAAVRLAIESLLIPLVAVLQIEGTDDVLDDGVQGRFEVEGEQYTKISRAYERSRANRAIAIEFHGTTCKVCGFNFTAAFGPAAKDYIEIHHLVPVSSMEGPGIVNPRSDLVPLCANCHRMAHRRWPPFTPSELQRMLHAPEPAKENDPR
;
A
#
# COMPACT_ATOMS: atom_id res chain seq x y z
N MET A 1 -22.59 -4.04 2.64
CA MET A 1 -21.58 -4.01 3.72
C MET A 1 -20.16 -4.25 3.21
N VAL A 2 -19.90 -5.36 2.50
CA VAL A 2 -18.55 -5.70 2.00
C VAL A 2 -18.03 -4.69 0.97
N ASN A 3 -18.88 -4.18 0.08
CA ASN A 3 -18.48 -3.13 -0.89
C ASN A 3 -18.08 -1.83 -0.18
N SER A 4 -18.89 -1.33 0.78
CA SER A 4 -18.55 -0.15 1.60
C SER A 4 -17.27 -0.33 2.45
N LEU A 5 -16.92 -1.57 2.79
CA LEU A 5 -15.67 -1.89 3.47
C LEU A 5 -14.49 -1.91 2.50
N ALA A 6 -14.69 -2.50 1.32
CA ALA A 6 -13.70 -2.51 0.23
C ALA A 6 -13.32 -1.09 -0.20
N ASP A 7 -14.33 -0.23 -0.38
CA ASP A 7 -14.15 1.17 -0.77
C ASP A 7 -13.36 1.94 0.30
N ARG A 8 -13.72 1.75 1.58
CA ARG A 8 -13.07 2.44 2.70
C ARG A 8 -11.63 1.99 2.96
N LEU A 9 -11.30 0.74 2.64
CA LEU A 9 -9.97 0.19 2.82
C LEU A 9 -9.12 0.25 1.55
N GLN A 10 -9.69 0.72 0.44
CA GLN A 10 -9.09 0.66 -0.90
C GLN A 10 -8.54 -0.74 -1.24
N LEU A 11 -9.20 -1.78 -0.73
CA LEU A 11 -8.84 -3.17 -0.91
C LEU A 11 -10.03 -3.87 -1.55
N PRO A 12 -9.87 -4.51 -2.72
CA PRO A 12 -10.98 -5.18 -3.35
C PRO A 12 -11.35 -6.38 -2.47
N LEU A 13 -12.52 -6.38 -1.83
CA LEU A 13 -12.98 -7.46 -0.97
C LEU A 13 -14.09 -8.26 -1.64
N SER A 14 -13.97 -9.58 -1.64
CA SER A 14 -15.04 -10.50 -2.00
C SER A 14 -15.60 -11.17 -0.75
N HIS A 15 -16.86 -11.59 -0.81
CA HIS A 15 -17.46 -12.40 0.24
C HIS A 15 -18.16 -13.62 -0.31
N THR A 16 -18.16 -14.69 0.48
CA THR A 16 -18.84 -15.95 0.15
C THR A 16 -19.65 -16.39 1.36
N LEU A 17 -20.93 -16.66 1.15
CA LEU A 17 -21.78 -17.21 2.19
C LEU A 17 -21.32 -18.64 2.50
N ALA A 18 -21.18 -18.98 3.78
CA ALA A 18 -20.93 -20.35 4.17
C ALA A 18 -22.23 -21.15 4.09
N ASP A 19 -22.13 -22.44 3.77
CA ASP A 19 -23.28 -23.33 3.53
C ASP A 19 -24.23 -23.50 4.74
N THR A 20 -23.86 -23.00 5.93
CA THR A 20 -24.70 -23.07 7.13
C THR A 20 -24.64 -21.80 7.99
N GLY A 21 -25.82 -21.29 8.35
CA GLY A 21 -26.05 -20.54 9.61
C GLY A 21 -25.43 -19.15 9.76
N GLY A 22 -25.74 -18.20 8.87
CA GLY A 22 -25.42 -16.78 9.08
C GLY A 22 -23.92 -16.46 9.15
N ALA A 23 -23.09 -17.37 8.64
CA ALA A 23 -21.65 -17.20 8.53
C ALA A 23 -21.26 -16.89 7.09
N PHE A 24 -20.20 -16.10 6.93
CA PHE A 24 -19.65 -15.75 5.64
C PHE A 24 -18.15 -15.52 5.75
N ASP A 25 -17.45 -15.71 4.65
CA ASP A 25 -16.04 -15.44 4.52
C ASP A 25 -15.84 -14.13 3.78
N VAL A 26 -14.90 -13.30 4.24
CA VAL A 26 -14.40 -12.15 3.52
C VAL A 26 -12.97 -12.42 3.08
N ARG A 27 -12.65 -12.15 1.81
CA ARG A 27 -11.32 -12.29 1.21
C ARG A 27 -10.93 -11.04 0.45
N VAL A 28 -9.62 -10.84 0.26
CA VAL A 28 -9.13 -9.88 -0.73
C VAL A 28 -9.24 -10.53 -2.12
N ALA A 29 -9.95 -9.87 -3.04
CA ALA A 29 -10.14 -10.32 -4.39
C ALA A 29 -8.82 -10.24 -5.18
N GLY A 30 -8.58 -11.22 -6.05
CA GLY A 30 -7.32 -11.34 -6.81
C GLY A 30 -6.21 -12.09 -6.08
N ILE A 31 -6.43 -12.55 -4.84
CA ILE A 31 -5.52 -13.45 -4.13
C ILE A 31 -6.16 -14.84 -4.05
N ASP A 32 -5.79 -15.71 -5.00
CA ASP A 32 -6.32 -17.06 -5.11
C ASP A 32 -5.64 -18.04 -4.15
N ARG A 33 -6.41 -19.03 -3.69
CA ARG A 33 -5.88 -20.16 -2.90
C ARG A 33 -4.74 -20.86 -3.67
N PRO A 34 -3.71 -21.37 -2.98
CA PRO A 34 -3.53 -21.45 -1.53
C PRO A 34 -2.81 -20.22 -0.92
N HIS A 35 -2.74 -19.12 -1.67
CA HIS A 35 -2.09 -17.90 -1.23
C HIS A 35 -3.13 -16.97 -0.59
N GLY A 36 -2.77 -16.31 0.51
CA GLY A 36 -3.64 -15.32 1.17
C GLY A 36 -4.33 -15.79 2.45
N PHE A 37 -5.39 -15.07 2.81
CA PHE A 37 -6.13 -15.24 4.05
C PHE A 37 -7.62 -14.92 3.84
N ARG A 38 -8.45 -15.37 4.77
CA ARG A 38 -9.87 -15.02 4.87
C ARG A 38 -10.22 -14.60 6.29
N ILE A 39 -11.23 -13.75 6.42
CA ILE A 39 -11.88 -13.49 7.70
C ILE A 39 -13.20 -14.27 7.68
N HIS A 40 -13.26 -15.33 8.48
CA HIS A 40 -14.48 -16.09 8.70
C HIS A 40 -15.31 -15.39 9.78
N THR A 41 -16.47 -14.87 9.41
CA THR A 41 -17.36 -14.15 10.32
C THR A 41 -18.64 -14.93 10.53
N ARG A 42 -19.05 -15.08 11.79
CA ARG A 42 -20.29 -15.72 12.20
C ARG A 42 -21.14 -14.73 12.99
N LEU A 43 -22.36 -14.51 12.51
CA LEU A 43 -23.36 -13.75 13.25
C LEU A 43 -24.07 -14.65 14.26
N MET A 44 -23.99 -14.30 15.54
CA MET A 44 -24.74 -14.95 16.61
C MET A 44 -25.88 -14.02 17.08
N LEU A 45 -26.72 -14.51 18.01
CA LEU A 45 -27.90 -13.78 18.48
C LEU A 45 -27.57 -12.42 19.13
N SER A 46 -26.45 -12.32 19.83
CA SER A 46 -26.05 -11.13 20.60
C SER A 46 -24.59 -10.73 20.42
N TRP A 47 -23.86 -11.37 19.50
CA TRP A 47 -22.51 -10.97 19.15
C TRP A 47 -22.12 -11.41 17.74
N VAL A 48 -21.07 -10.81 17.22
CA VAL A 48 -20.37 -11.23 16.01
C VAL A 48 -19.05 -11.86 16.42
N ASP A 49 -18.72 -13.03 15.86
CA ASP A 49 -17.43 -13.70 16.06
C ASP A 49 -16.70 -13.72 14.71
N SER A 50 -15.52 -13.10 14.63
CA SER A 50 -14.71 -13.09 13.41
C SER A 50 -13.34 -13.71 13.68
N THR A 51 -12.87 -14.53 12.75
CA THR A 51 -11.58 -15.23 12.85
C THR A 51 -10.78 -15.04 11.56
N LEU A 52 -9.55 -14.57 11.68
CA LEU A 52 -8.57 -14.52 10.60
C LEU A 52 -7.97 -15.90 10.37
N VAL A 53 -8.13 -16.43 9.17
CA VAL A 53 -7.66 -17.77 8.77
C VAL A 53 -6.73 -17.64 7.57
N TYR A 54 -5.48 -18.07 7.74
CA TYR A 54 -4.48 -18.16 6.66
C TYR A 54 -4.71 -19.42 5.82
N ASP A 55 -4.49 -19.32 4.51
CA ASP A 55 -4.50 -20.48 3.61
C ASP A 55 -3.25 -21.37 3.82
N SER A 56 -3.26 -22.58 3.26
CA SER A 56 -2.25 -23.61 3.53
C SER A 56 -0.81 -23.19 3.19
N LEU A 57 -0.60 -22.34 2.18
CA LEU A 57 0.72 -21.82 1.80
C LEU A 57 0.99 -20.40 2.36
N ALA A 58 0.06 -19.84 3.12
CA ALA A 58 0.24 -18.58 3.85
C ALA A 58 0.78 -18.79 5.27
N ALA A 59 1.19 -20.01 5.63
CA ALA A 59 1.86 -20.31 6.90
C ALA A 59 3.17 -19.53 7.05
N ASP A 60 3.90 -19.32 5.96
CA ASP A 60 5.13 -18.51 5.95
C ASP A 60 4.84 -17.03 6.18
N ILE A 61 3.69 -16.53 5.71
CA ILE A 61 3.19 -15.17 6.01
C ILE A 61 2.90 -15.05 7.49
N ARG A 62 2.22 -16.05 8.09
CA ARG A 62 1.97 -16.06 9.53
C ARG A 62 3.27 -16.04 10.33
N VAL A 63 4.26 -16.86 9.99
CA VAL A 63 5.56 -16.92 10.68
C VAL A 63 6.34 -15.61 10.49
N ALA A 64 6.33 -15.03 9.29
CA ALA A 64 6.95 -13.73 9.01
C ALA A 64 6.30 -12.59 9.80
N LEU A 65 4.95 -12.59 9.90
CA LEU A 65 4.21 -11.65 10.71
C LEU A 65 4.55 -11.81 12.19
N GLU A 66 4.58 -13.04 12.72
CA GLU A 66 4.93 -13.33 14.12
C GLU A 66 6.35 -12.87 14.48
N ASN A 67 7.32 -13.05 13.58
CA ASN A 67 8.71 -12.62 13.76
C ASN A 67 8.90 -11.10 13.62
N LYS A 68 8.19 -10.43 12.70
CA LYS A 68 8.20 -8.96 12.59
C LYS A 68 7.57 -8.29 13.80
N ASN A 69 6.60 -8.98 14.39
CA ASN A 69 5.79 -8.49 15.47
C ASN A 69 6.42 -8.69 16.86
N SER A 70 7.29 -9.69 17.05
CA SER A 70 8.11 -9.81 18.27
C SER A 70 9.13 -8.66 18.42
N GLN A 71 9.42 -7.90 17.34
CA GLN A 71 10.19 -6.66 17.39
C GLN A 71 9.37 -5.41 17.79
N GLY A 72 8.11 -5.57 18.24
CA GLY A 72 7.37 -4.54 18.97
C GLY A 72 6.96 -3.32 18.15
N ASN A 73 6.03 -3.50 17.19
CA ASN A 73 5.39 -2.37 16.53
C ASN A 73 4.43 -1.66 17.50
N ALA A 74 4.87 -0.59 18.17
CA ALA A 74 4.03 0.24 19.05
C ALA A 74 2.72 0.72 18.37
N ARG A 75 2.75 0.90 17.04
CA ARG A 75 1.57 1.23 16.20
C ARG A 75 0.50 0.14 16.24
N LEU A 76 0.89 -1.13 16.28
CA LEU A 76 -0.06 -2.25 16.35
C LEU A 76 -0.80 -2.26 17.69
N GLY A 77 -0.07 -2.03 18.78
CA GLY A 77 -0.66 -1.92 20.11
C GLY A 77 -1.67 -0.79 20.21
N ALA A 78 -1.37 0.38 19.63
CA ALA A 78 -2.31 1.51 19.57
C ALA A 78 -3.58 1.18 18.79
N ILE A 79 -3.46 0.62 17.58
CA ILE A 79 -4.63 0.21 16.77
C ILE A 79 -5.49 -0.81 17.52
N VAL A 80 -4.86 -1.80 18.17
CA VAL A 80 -5.58 -2.81 18.96
C VAL A 80 -6.27 -2.16 20.16
N ALA A 81 -5.64 -1.20 20.83
CA ALA A 81 -6.24 -0.46 21.93
C ALA A 81 -7.46 0.36 21.48
N ASP A 82 -7.37 1.08 20.36
CA ASP A 82 -8.47 1.89 19.82
C ASP A 82 -9.71 1.00 19.54
N PHE A 83 -9.51 -0.17 18.94
CA PHE A 83 -10.62 -1.09 18.71
C PHE A 83 -11.21 -1.67 20.00
N ARG A 84 -10.40 -1.85 21.06
CA ARG A 84 -10.94 -2.26 22.37
C ARG A 84 -11.85 -1.18 22.95
N GLU A 85 -11.48 0.10 22.82
CA GLU A 85 -12.32 1.22 23.24
C GLU A 85 -13.65 1.28 22.47
N LEU A 86 -13.63 0.86 21.20
CA LEU A 86 -14.83 0.72 20.37
C LEU A 86 -15.68 -0.53 20.72
N GLY A 87 -15.32 -1.30 21.74
CA GLY A 87 -16.07 -2.47 22.22
C GLY A 87 -15.68 -3.79 21.59
N VAL A 88 -14.53 -3.85 20.88
CA VAL A 88 -14.01 -5.11 20.32
C VAL A 88 -13.29 -5.90 21.41
N ASN A 89 -13.70 -7.16 21.58
CA ASN A 89 -13.05 -8.11 22.48
C ASN A 89 -12.17 -9.06 21.67
N TYR A 90 -10.85 -8.87 21.74
CA TYR A 90 -9.91 -9.80 21.12
C TYR A 90 -9.73 -11.06 21.97
N ILE A 91 -9.79 -12.23 21.32
CA ILE A 91 -9.60 -13.51 22.01
C ILE A 91 -8.17 -13.97 21.75
N ALA A 92 -7.36 -14.02 22.80
CA ALA A 92 -6.03 -14.63 22.73
C ALA A 92 -6.16 -16.11 22.35
N GLY A 93 -5.39 -16.56 21.37
CA GLY A 93 -5.25 -17.99 21.09
C GLY A 93 -4.52 -18.66 22.26
N THR A 94 -5.04 -19.79 22.76
CA THR A 94 -4.31 -20.62 23.71
C THR A 94 -3.16 -21.33 22.99
N THR A 95 -1.93 -20.86 23.17
CA THR A 95 -0.74 -21.70 22.94
C THR A 95 -0.35 -22.38 24.26
N ASN A 96 0.39 -23.48 24.19
CA ASN A 96 0.83 -24.29 25.35
C ASN A 96 1.73 -23.55 26.36
N SER A 97 1.90 -22.23 26.25
CA SER A 97 2.83 -21.41 27.02
C SER A 97 2.16 -20.28 27.84
N GLY A 98 0.84 -20.35 28.06
CA GLY A 98 0.12 -19.38 28.87
C GLY A 98 -0.48 -18.20 28.09
N GLN A 99 -1.36 -17.46 28.76
CA GLN A 99 -2.07 -16.31 28.22
C GLN A 99 -1.08 -15.17 27.93
N HIS A 100 -0.60 -15.07 26.68
CA HIS A 100 0.09 -13.87 26.24
C HIS A 100 -0.93 -12.85 25.76
N GLU A 101 -0.91 -11.68 26.38
CA GLU A 101 -1.68 -10.51 25.97
C GLU A 101 -1.43 -10.21 24.48
N THR A 102 -2.51 -9.93 23.76
CA THR A 102 -2.55 -9.62 22.32
C THR A 102 -1.87 -8.29 21.96
N GLU A 103 -1.20 -7.64 22.91
CA GLU A 103 -0.88 -6.21 22.83
C GLU A 103 0.17 -5.90 21.77
N ASN A 104 1.04 -6.87 21.48
CA ASN A 104 1.99 -6.81 20.38
C ASN A 104 1.82 -8.04 19.48
N ARG A 105 0.59 -8.41 19.08
CA ARG A 105 0.37 -9.40 18.00
C ARG A 105 -0.82 -9.05 17.13
N VAL A 106 -0.73 -9.39 15.84
CA VAL A 106 -1.88 -9.30 14.93
C VAL A 106 -2.99 -10.17 15.51
N PRO A 107 -4.14 -9.59 15.90
CA PRO A 107 -5.22 -10.39 16.45
C PRO A 107 -5.74 -11.36 15.40
N THR A 108 -5.96 -12.60 15.81
CA THR A 108 -6.50 -13.63 14.91
C THR A 108 -7.99 -13.87 15.12
N ARG A 109 -8.58 -13.33 16.20
CA ARG A 109 -9.99 -13.50 16.52
C ARG A 109 -10.54 -12.33 17.32
N SER A 110 -11.72 -11.86 16.94
CA SER A 110 -12.43 -10.76 17.58
C SER A 110 -13.89 -11.14 17.85
N LYS A 111 -14.44 -10.57 18.93
CA LYS A 111 -15.86 -10.64 19.30
C LYS A 111 -16.41 -9.26 19.55
N VAL A 112 -17.55 -8.95 18.93
CA VAL A 112 -18.25 -7.67 19.08
C VAL A 112 -19.67 -7.93 19.56
N TRP A 113 -20.06 -7.36 20.68
CA TRP A 113 -21.42 -7.47 21.20
C TRP A 113 -22.40 -6.64 20.37
N ILE A 114 -23.61 -7.15 20.18
CA ILE A 114 -24.68 -6.48 19.46
C ILE A 114 -25.65 -5.94 20.51
N GLU A 115 -25.55 -4.64 20.81
CA GLU A 115 -26.44 -3.96 21.75
C GLU A 115 -27.86 -3.79 21.19
N ASP A 116 -27.95 -3.55 19.87
CA ASP A 116 -29.20 -3.33 19.14
C ASP A 116 -29.16 -4.07 17.80
N ARG A 117 -30.25 -4.77 17.45
CA ARG A 117 -30.38 -5.45 16.16
C ARG A 117 -30.32 -4.50 14.97
N ALA A 118 -30.68 -3.23 15.14
CA ALA A 118 -30.49 -2.21 14.10
C ALA A 118 -29.00 -1.93 13.80
N ARG A 119 -28.08 -2.37 14.67
CA ARG A 119 -26.62 -2.16 14.55
C ARG A 119 -25.84 -3.42 14.18
N VAL A 120 -26.51 -4.50 13.78
CA VAL A 120 -25.85 -5.75 13.34
C VAL A 120 -24.80 -5.46 12.28
N ASP A 121 -25.13 -4.63 11.30
CA ASP A 121 -24.21 -4.29 10.21
C ASP A 121 -22.95 -3.55 10.69
N ALA A 122 -23.12 -2.65 11.67
CA ALA A 122 -22.01 -1.93 12.27
C ALA A 122 -21.13 -2.87 13.12
N ALA A 123 -21.74 -3.79 13.87
CA ALA A 123 -21.01 -4.77 14.68
C ALA A 123 -20.22 -5.76 13.80
N VAL A 124 -20.82 -6.20 12.69
CA VAL A 124 -20.17 -7.07 11.72
C VAL A 124 -18.98 -6.39 11.07
N ARG A 125 -19.18 -5.15 10.62
CA ARG A 125 -18.12 -4.31 10.05
C ARG A 125 -16.97 -4.13 11.05
N LEU A 126 -17.29 -3.73 12.28
CA LEU A 126 -16.29 -3.50 13.33
C LEU A 126 -15.50 -4.78 13.63
N ALA A 127 -16.15 -5.94 13.66
CA ALA A 127 -15.49 -7.23 13.87
C ALA A 127 -14.49 -7.56 12.75
N ILE A 128 -14.83 -7.26 11.48
CA ILE A 128 -13.94 -7.51 10.34
C ILE A 128 -12.79 -6.49 10.31
N GLU A 129 -13.09 -5.20 10.47
CA GLU A 129 -12.10 -4.09 10.49
C GLU A 129 -11.04 -4.32 11.58
N SER A 130 -11.47 -4.77 12.76
CA SER A 130 -10.59 -5.07 13.89
C SER A 130 -9.56 -6.19 13.63
N LEU A 131 -9.75 -7.02 12.60
CA LEU A 131 -8.78 -8.06 12.19
C LEU A 131 -8.00 -7.65 10.95
N LEU A 132 -8.66 -6.98 10.00
CA LEU A 132 -8.07 -6.62 8.72
C LEU A 132 -7.08 -5.45 8.84
N ILE A 133 -7.42 -4.41 9.62
CA ILE A 133 -6.58 -3.22 9.75
C ILE A 133 -5.26 -3.52 10.47
N PRO A 134 -5.24 -4.23 11.62
CA PRO A 134 -3.98 -4.67 12.23
C PRO A 134 -3.11 -5.51 11.30
N LEU A 135 -3.72 -6.40 10.51
CA LEU A 135 -3.00 -7.23 9.55
C LEU A 135 -2.37 -6.40 8.43
N VAL A 136 -3.13 -5.49 7.83
CA VAL A 136 -2.64 -4.58 6.77
C VAL A 136 -1.54 -3.67 7.32
N ALA A 137 -1.70 -3.11 8.52
CA ALA A 137 -0.70 -2.25 9.15
C ALA A 137 0.66 -2.93 9.30
N VAL A 138 0.69 -4.24 9.57
CA VAL A 138 1.95 -5.00 9.64
C VAL A 138 2.49 -5.35 8.25
N LEU A 139 1.63 -5.58 7.26
CA LEU A 139 2.02 -5.87 5.88
C LEU A 139 2.57 -4.63 5.13
N GLN A 140 2.05 -3.44 5.42
CA GLN A 140 2.42 -2.16 4.75
C GLN A 140 3.79 -1.60 5.16
N ILE A 141 4.58 -2.32 5.97
CA ILE A 141 5.93 -1.88 6.40
C ILE A 141 6.98 -2.07 5.28
N GLU A 142 6.65 -2.72 4.17
CA GLU A 142 7.52 -2.80 3.00
C GLU A 142 6.84 -2.26 1.74
N GLY A 143 6.98 -0.95 1.53
CA GLY A 143 6.96 -0.34 0.21
C GLY A 143 5.60 -0.27 -0.48
N THR A 144 4.93 0.88 -0.37
CA THR A 144 4.33 1.63 -1.49
C THR A 144 3.69 2.90 -0.92
N ASP A 145 4.49 3.96 -0.84
CA ASP A 145 3.96 5.32 -0.83
C ASP A 145 3.35 5.58 -2.22
N ASP A 146 2.06 5.30 -2.42
CA ASP A 146 1.23 5.94 -3.44
C ASP A 146 -0.26 5.53 -3.30
N VAL A 147 -1.10 6.54 -3.09
CA VAL A 147 -2.57 6.67 -3.31
C VAL A 147 -3.46 6.80 -2.04
N LEU A 148 -3.81 8.05 -1.75
CA LEU A 148 -5.11 8.54 -1.25
C LEU A 148 -5.38 9.83 -2.08
N ASP A 149 -6.57 10.25 -2.51
CA ASP A 149 -7.94 10.06 -2.06
C ASP A 149 -8.92 10.63 -3.13
N ASP A 150 -10.23 10.29 -3.07
CA ASP A 150 -11.27 11.21 -3.54
C ASP A 150 -12.52 11.10 -2.63
N GLY A 151 -12.44 11.75 -1.46
CA GLY A 151 -13.52 11.80 -0.48
C GLY A 151 -13.22 12.44 0.88
N VAL A 152 -12.22 13.32 1.03
CA VAL A 152 -11.88 13.96 2.32
C VAL A 152 -13.02 14.83 2.85
N GLN A 153 -13.70 14.37 3.90
CA GLN A 153 -14.32 15.26 4.89
C GLN A 153 -13.26 15.63 5.93
N GLY A 154 -12.81 16.88 5.88
CA GLY A 154 -11.62 17.38 6.56
C GLY A 154 -11.63 17.25 8.08
N ARG A 155 -10.69 16.45 8.58
CA ARG A 155 -9.88 16.80 9.75
C ARG A 155 -8.41 16.57 9.39
N PHE A 156 -7.59 17.59 9.59
CA PHE A 156 -6.15 17.53 9.31
C PHE A 156 -5.50 16.45 10.19
N GLU A 157 -4.79 15.50 9.58
CA GLU A 157 -3.95 14.53 10.27
C GLU A 157 -2.66 15.20 10.77
N VAL A 158 -2.10 14.68 11.86
CA VAL A 158 -0.86 15.23 12.43
C VAL A 158 0.32 14.70 11.63
N GLU A 159 0.89 15.55 10.77
CA GLU A 159 2.10 15.25 9.99
C GLU A 159 3.35 15.84 10.66
N GLY A 160 4.53 15.25 10.41
CA GLY A 160 5.82 15.83 10.81
C GLY A 160 6.61 15.07 11.89
N GLU A 161 6.19 13.88 12.30
CA GLU A 161 7.00 13.02 13.18
C GLU A 161 8.30 12.60 12.46
N GLN A 162 9.45 12.89 13.07
CA GLN A 162 10.75 12.53 12.51
C GLN A 162 11.03 11.04 12.70
N TYR A 163 11.20 10.31 11.60
CA TYR A 163 11.66 8.93 11.61
C TYR A 163 12.92 8.76 10.75
N THR A 164 13.77 7.81 11.12
CA THR A 164 15.03 7.55 10.40
C THR A 164 14.85 6.39 9.43
N LYS A 165 15.03 6.65 8.13
CA LYS A 165 15.03 5.64 7.07
C LYS A 165 16.47 5.30 6.69
N ILE A 166 16.93 4.09 7.03
CA ILE A 166 18.22 3.58 6.56
C ILE A 166 18.01 3.01 5.15
N SER A 167 18.54 3.69 4.13
CA SER A 167 18.48 3.23 2.74
C SER A 167 19.88 2.99 2.18
N ARG A 168 20.04 1.96 1.36
CA ARG A 168 21.24 1.76 0.56
C ARG A 168 21.12 2.61 -0.69
N ALA A 169 21.96 3.64 -0.82
CA ALA A 169 22.05 4.47 -2.01
C ALA A 169 23.25 4.04 -2.86
N TYR A 170 23.09 4.07 -4.18
CA TYR A 170 24.20 3.95 -5.11
C TYR A 170 24.81 5.33 -5.34
N GLU A 171 26.14 5.41 -5.39
CA GLU A 171 26.84 6.66 -5.69
C GLU A 171 26.46 7.15 -7.10
N ARG A 172 25.99 8.40 -7.21
CA ARG A 172 25.66 9.05 -8.47
C ARG A 172 26.62 10.21 -8.68
N SER A 173 27.42 10.16 -9.75
CA SER A 173 28.41 11.18 -10.05
C SER A 173 27.75 12.53 -10.38
N ARG A 174 28.06 13.56 -9.58
CA ARG A 174 27.66 14.95 -9.85
C ARG A 174 28.24 15.46 -11.17
N ALA A 175 29.42 14.98 -11.54
CA ALA A 175 30.06 15.33 -12.82
C ALA A 175 29.27 14.76 -14.01
N ASN A 176 28.81 13.51 -13.94
CA ASN A 176 28.00 12.92 -15.01
C ASN A 176 26.66 13.64 -15.18
N ARG A 177 26.04 14.10 -14.07
CA ARG A 177 24.86 14.96 -14.14
C ARG A 177 25.15 16.28 -14.86
N ALA A 178 26.24 16.97 -14.50
CA ALA A 178 26.61 18.24 -15.11
C ALA A 178 26.87 18.08 -16.62
N ILE A 179 27.61 17.04 -17.02
CA ILE A 179 27.89 16.74 -18.43
C ILE A 179 26.60 16.39 -19.19
N ALA A 180 25.68 15.62 -18.58
CA ALA A 180 24.40 15.30 -19.20
C ALA A 180 23.54 16.56 -19.44
N ILE A 181 23.54 17.51 -18.50
CA ILE A 181 22.81 18.78 -18.65
C ILE A 181 23.45 19.65 -19.73
N GLU A 182 24.77 19.76 -19.74
CA GLU A 182 25.50 20.50 -20.78
C GLU A 182 25.20 19.94 -22.17
N PHE A 183 25.14 18.61 -22.30
CA PHE A 183 24.93 17.95 -23.58
C PHE A 183 23.46 17.96 -24.04
N HIS A 184 22.52 17.64 -23.14
CA HIS A 184 21.12 17.41 -23.49
C HIS A 184 20.21 18.61 -23.23
N GLY A 185 20.68 19.59 -22.45
CA GLY A 185 19.91 20.70 -21.94
C GLY A 185 18.99 20.31 -20.77
N THR A 186 18.10 21.24 -20.42
CA THR A 186 17.20 21.16 -19.25
C THR A 186 15.74 20.95 -19.63
N THR A 187 15.48 20.65 -20.91
CA THR A 187 14.14 20.38 -21.43
C THR A 187 13.85 18.89 -21.39
N CYS A 188 12.71 18.50 -20.81
CA CYS A 188 12.27 17.12 -20.71
C CYS A 188 12.16 16.48 -22.11
N LYS A 189 12.83 15.34 -22.31
CA LYS A 189 12.78 14.62 -23.60
C LYS A 189 11.46 13.90 -23.87
N VAL A 190 10.62 13.72 -22.85
CA VAL A 190 9.30 13.08 -23.00
C VAL A 190 8.23 14.10 -23.38
N CYS A 191 7.98 15.10 -22.54
CA CYS A 191 6.87 16.04 -22.72
C CYS A 191 7.28 17.45 -23.15
N GLY A 192 8.57 17.73 -23.32
CA GLY A 192 9.06 19.06 -23.70
C GLY A 192 9.01 20.11 -22.59
N PHE A 193 8.62 19.76 -21.36
CA PHE A 193 8.57 20.70 -20.24
C PHE A 193 9.97 21.23 -19.88
N ASN A 194 10.08 22.54 -19.67
CA ASN A 194 11.31 23.21 -19.21
C ASN A 194 11.00 24.06 -17.96
N PHE A 195 11.65 23.75 -16.84
CA PHE A 195 11.37 24.42 -15.57
C PHE A 195 11.82 25.89 -15.56
N THR A 196 12.94 26.22 -16.17
CA THR A 196 13.42 27.61 -16.24
C THR A 196 12.46 28.47 -17.06
N ALA A 197 11.92 27.94 -18.15
CA ALA A 197 10.91 28.63 -18.96
C ALA A 197 9.58 28.83 -18.20
N ALA A 198 9.16 27.83 -17.41
CA ALA A 198 7.88 27.87 -16.70
C ALA A 198 7.92 28.65 -15.37
N PHE A 199 9.00 28.51 -14.60
CA PHE A 199 9.13 29.05 -13.23
C PHE A 199 10.19 30.17 -13.13
N GLY A 200 10.85 30.51 -14.23
CA GLY A 200 11.84 31.59 -14.27
C GLY A 200 13.16 31.23 -13.57
N PRO A 201 13.92 32.26 -13.13
CA PRO A 201 15.28 32.10 -12.63
C PRO A 201 15.43 31.18 -11.41
N ALA A 202 14.37 31.05 -10.58
CA ALA A 202 14.38 30.19 -9.41
C ALA A 202 14.53 28.69 -9.75
N ALA A 203 14.16 28.29 -10.97
CA ALA A 203 14.30 26.92 -11.46
C ALA A 203 15.37 26.80 -12.56
N LYS A 204 16.37 27.68 -12.54
CA LYS A 204 17.51 27.62 -13.45
C LYS A 204 18.21 26.26 -13.32
N ASP A 205 18.43 25.59 -14.45
CA ASP A 205 19.13 24.31 -14.55
C ASP A 205 18.47 23.14 -13.77
N TYR A 206 17.22 23.32 -13.34
CA TYR A 206 16.48 22.29 -12.65
C TYR A 206 15.87 21.29 -13.65
N ILE A 207 16.35 20.06 -13.58
CA ILE A 207 15.86 18.90 -14.31
C ILE A 207 16.35 17.61 -13.63
N GLU A 208 15.59 16.52 -13.76
CA GLU A 208 15.97 15.21 -13.25
C GLU A 208 16.68 14.40 -14.33
N ILE A 209 17.82 13.81 -14.00
CA ILE A 209 18.59 12.98 -14.94
C ILE A 209 18.30 11.51 -14.67
N HIS A 210 17.66 10.87 -15.63
CA HIS A 210 17.25 9.47 -15.58
C HIS A 210 18.27 8.58 -16.28
N HIS A 211 18.56 7.40 -15.71
CA HIS A 211 19.41 6.40 -16.36
C HIS A 211 18.53 5.48 -17.20
N LEU A 212 18.82 5.35 -18.49
CA LEU A 212 18.09 4.44 -19.38
C LEU A 212 18.31 2.97 -19.01
N VAL A 213 19.50 2.64 -18.52
CA VAL A 213 19.81 1.35 -17.88
C VAL A 213 19.92 1.59 -16.38
N PRO A 214 19.04 1.02 -15.55
CA PRO A 214 19.08 1.22 -14.11
C PRO A 214 20.43 0.81 -13.50
N VAL A 215 20.95 1.64 -12.60
CA VAL A 215 22.21 1.36 -11.89
C VAL A 215 22.13 0.06 -11.08
N SER A 216 20.96 -0.29 -10.56
CA SER A 216 20.72 -1.54 -9.84
C SER A 216 20.72 -2.79 -10.72
N SER A 217 20.67 -2.65 -12.04
CA SER A 217 20.83 -3.76 -13.00
C SER A 217 22.24 -3.92 -13.55
N MET A 218 23.20 -3.08 -13.13
CA MET A 218 24.60 -3.25 -13.51
C MET A 218 25.29 -4.29 -12.61
N GLU A 219 26.09 -5.18 -13.20
CA GLU A 219 26.94 -6.13 -12.46
C GLU A 219 28.19 -5.41 -11.89
N GLY A 220 27.98 -4.57 -10.87
CA GLY A 220 29.04 -3.82 -10.19
C GLY A 220 29.20 -2.36 -10.65
N PRO A 221 30.28 -1.67 -10.23
CA PRO A 221 30.55 -0.29 -10.64
C PRO A 221 30.78 -0.20 -12.15
N GLY A 222 29.86 0.42 -12.87
CA GLY A 222 29.92 0.62 -14.33
C GLY A 222 30.25 2.06 -14.71
N ILE A 223 30.89 2.24 -15.87
CA ILE A 223 31.06 3.57 -16.49
C ILE A 223 29.73 3.97 -17.12
N VAL A 224 29.14 5.06 -16.64
CA VAL A 224 27.94 5.67 -17.24
C VAL A 224 28.40 6.74 -18.23
N ASN A 225 27.98 6.64 -19.49
CA ASN A 225 28.18 7.67 -20.50
C ASN A 225 27.04 8.70 -20.44
N PRO A 226 27.32 9.96 -20.01
CA PRO A 226 26.28 10.99 -19.87
C PRO A 226 25.53 11.32 -21.16
N ARG A 227 26.09 11.01 -22.33
CA ARG A 227 25.51 11.29 -23.63
C ARG A 227 24.49 10.25 -24.07
N SER A 228 24.77 8.97 -23.83
CA SER A 228 23.93 7.86 -24.32
C SER A 228 23.05 7.25 -23.24
N ASP A 229 23.50 7.27 -21.98
CA ASP A 229 22.89 6.46 -20.93
C ASP A 229 21.99 7.29 -20.01
N LEU A 230 22.12 8.61 -20.11
CA LEU A 230 21.41 9.59 -19.30
C LEU A 230 20.47 10.43 -20.16
N VAL A 231 19.28 10.69 -19.64
CA VAL A 231 18.25 11.48 -20.32
C VAL A 231 17.61 12.48 -19.35
N PRO A 232 17.41 13.76 -19.75
CA PRO A 232 16.69 14.71 -18.91
C PRO A 232 15.18 14.49 -18.97
N LEU A 233 14.57 14.30 -17.80
CA LEU A 233 13.13 14.16 -17.60
C LEU A 233 12.65 15.18 -16.56
N CYS A 234 11.41 15.68 -16.71
CA CYS A 234 10.78 16.46 -15.63
C CYS A 234 10.36 15.55 -14.47
N ALA A 235 10.13 16.13 -13.29
CA ALA A 235 9.75 15.39 -12.08
C ALA A 235 8.56 14.44 -12.32
N ASN A 236 7.54 14.88 -13.07
CA ASN A 236 6.37 14.07 -13.38
C ASN A 236 6.72 12.88 -14.28
N CYS A 237 7.42 13.10 -15.40
CA CYS A 237 7.80 12.03 -16.32
C CYS A 237 8.80 11.05 -15.67
N HIS A 238 9.70 11.55 -14.83
CA HIS A 238 10.64 10.72 -14.11
C HIS A 238 9.94 9.83 -13.07
N ARG A 239 9.01 10.37 -12.29
CA ARG A 239 8.14 9.58 -11.39
C ARG A 239 7.35 8.53 -12.18
N MET A 240 6.82 8.91 -13.35
CA MET A 240 6.06 8.01 -14.20
C MET A 240 6.92 6.87 -14.78
N ALA A 241 8.17 7.16 -15.16
CA ALA A 241 9.12 6.14 -15.60
C ALA A 241 9.26 5.03 -14.55
N HIS A 242 9.28 5.39 -13.26
CA HIS A 242 9.52 4.47 -12.15
C HIS A 242 8.27 3.77 -11.57
N ARG A 243 7.07 3.94 -12.14
CA ARG A 243 5.89 3.18 -11.70
C ARG A 243 5.87 1.70 -12.11
N ARG A 244 6.88 1.25 -12.86
CA ARG A 244 7.10 -0.15 -13.23
C ARG A 244 8.59 -0.49 -13.09
N TRP A 245 8.87 -1.77 -12.91
CA TRP A 245 10.19 -2.35 -13.10
C TRP A 245 10.19 -3.37 -14.26
N PRO A 246 11.10 -3.25 -15.26
CA PRO A 246 12.02 -2.14 -15.49
C PRO A 246 11.28 -0.81 -15.78
N PRO A 247 11.92 0.35 -15.53
CA PRO A 247 11.31 1.65 -15.78
C PRO A 247 10.82 1.80 -17.22
N PHE A 248 9.76 2.59 -17.42
CA PHE A 248 9.32 2.94 -18.77
C PHE A 248 10.39 3.77 -19.48
N THR A 249 10.64 3.41 -20.73
CA THR A 249 11.49 4.18 -21.63
C THR A 249 10.84 5.52 -21.99
N PRO A 250 11.63 6.56 -22.34
CA PRO A 250 11.07 7.82 -22.83
C PRO A 250 10.07 7.65 -23.97
N SER A 251 10.34 6.73 -24.90
CA SER A 251 9.47 6.44 -26.04
C SER A 251 8.16 5.74 -25.65
N GLU A 252 8.13 4.94 -24.57
CA GLU A 252 6.88 4.41 -24.00
C GLU A 252 6.06 5.55 -23.39
N LEU A 253 6.68 6.41 -22.58
CA LEU A 253 5.98 7.52 -21.95
C LEU A 253 5.41 8.52 -22.96
N GLN A 254 6.14 8.81 -24.04
CA GLN A 254 5.64 9.64 -25.15
C GLN A 254 4.37 9.04 -25.77
N ARG A 255 4.35 7.72 -26.02
CA ARG A 255 3.16 7.05 -26.55
C ARG A 255 1.98 7.12 -25.59
N MET A 256 2.22 7.00 -24.29
CA MET A 256 1.17 7.10 -23.28
C MET A 256 0.56 8.51 -23.20
N LEU A 257 1.38 9.56 -23.35
CA LEU A 257 0.89 10.95 -23.36
C LEU A 257 0.05 11.29 -24.60
N HIS A 258 0.25 10.58 -25.71
CA HIS A 258 -0.47 10.79 -26.97
C HIS A 258 -1.52 9.71 -27.26
N ALA A 259 -1.78 8.81 -26.31
CA ALA A 259 -2.82 7.80 -26.45
C ALA A 259 -4.21 8.48 -26.38
N PRO A 260 -5.14 8.19 -27.31
CA PRO A 260 -6.51 8.70 -27.21
C PRO A 260 -7.18 8.13 -25.96
N GLU A 261 -8.04 8.93 -25.31
CA GLU A 261 -8.85 8.46 -24.17
C GLU A 261 -9.61 7.18 -24.55
N PRO A 262 -9.73 6.20 -23.64
CA PRO A 262 -10.61 5.06 -23.87
C PRO A 262 -12.04 5.58 -24.08
N ALA A 263 -12.67 5.13 -25.17
CA ALA A 263 -14.04 5.52 -25.50
C ALA A 263 -14.96 5.25 -24.30
N LYS A 264 -15.68 6.29 -23.85
CA LYS A 264 -16.68 6.16 -22.79
C LYS A 264 -17.73 5.16 -23.25
N GLU A 265 -17.79 4.00 -22.59
CA GLU A 265 -18.81 2.99 -22.84
C GLU A 265 -20.18 3.61 -22.49
N ASN A 266 -21.11 3.58 -23.45
CA ASN A 266 -22.36 4.32 -23.41
C ASN A 266 -23.19 3.96 -22.15
N ASP A 267 -23.36 4.94 -21.27
CA ASP A 267 -24.29 4.93 -20.14
C ASP A 267 -25.74 4.97 -20.66
N PRO A 268 -26.51 3.87 -20.60
CA PRO A 268 -27.92 3.87 -20.96
C PRO A 268 -28.72 4.35 -19.75
N ARG A 269 -28.96 5.66 -19.71
CA ARG A 269 -29.98 6.28 -18.85
C ARG A 269 -31.39 5.86 -19.24
#